data_AF-A0A6C0CQB1-F1
#
_entry.id   AF-A0A6C0CQB1-F1
#
_cell.length_a   1.000
_cell.length_b   1.000
_cell.length_c   1.000
_cell.angle_alpha   90.00
_cell.angle_beta   90.00
_cell.angle_gamma   90.00
#
_symmetry.space_group_name_H-M   'P 1'
#
loop_
_entity.id
_entity.type
_entity.pdbx_description
1 polymer ?
#
loop_
_entity_poly.entity_id
_entity_poly.type
_entity_poly.pdbx_seq_one_letter_code
_entity_poly.pdbx_strand_id
1 'polypeptide(L)'
;MGLFNEFENTNTNNNNRSIENKINQKEYLNNNEKNLLKANHKLGRNALKRANLMVEEKLRTRNLSKLDTTPLQLGFFNSLINGDFNSRTKRIDLVHIFNKSPHARRRVLDANFDIEISSIKLYYGRMKVGAEHALTGKFGNLKNNVNYTYAQISGRIFSDGTEPRGITFKIYNTGKIHFSGGILNNDISQPAKIRKHIVDNYTKKEQFLYNPIKYNNTVGTFKVNGAINLSKVSYALRKSGKTEYEPELRAALKMKYLGYSFQLFTSGNIQILGINSLSDMNMAYNAGVALSQELYIMGFVSPRTTALKLPAVKKRSKEAVTTDKSLSNIGYNIRNTVKEPKKTSKKFSNDHRIKVGKKVCSSYPKQELVAVAKKIGVVDIKSTTTREQICQKIRDRVFGNFKVKNKPCLAYTKAQLVPIAVAKGISVSDNDTVDVICRKLNITPPKAPTKKNIKQKKKQNNKVVKNKQTLEKRRLTNKAIKEDLIKLYGKRWMTKYKNVMPSINNDVGEIKKLINSLSLKKNKSGIPLKMQVNELKKNTVQTWKMNRMRKLDNKLNALNNNFAKNLEKGMNVASPKNKNNNKNKKTRFPKGTVVEQL
;
A
#
# COMPACT_ATOMS: atom_id res chain seq x y z
N MET A 1 -11.95 -39.42 7.92
CA MET A 1 -11.99 -39.84 6.51
C MET A 1 -11.96 -38.58 5.67
N GLY A 2 -10.88 -38.34 4.93
CA GLY A 2 -10.58 -37.07 4.25
C GLY A 2 -11.04 -37.11 2.80
N LEU A 3 -12.05 -36.30 2.47
CA LEU A 3 -12.71 -36.32 1.17
C LEU A 3 -11.97 -35.44 0.17
N PHE A 4 -11.02 -36.03 -0.57
CA PHE A 4 -10.43 -35.43 -1.78
C PHE A 4 -11.45 -35.15 -2.89
N ASN A 5 -12.70 -35.64 -2.72
CA ASN A 5 -13.84 -35.41 -3.60
C ASN A 5 -14.25 -33.94 -3.68
N GLU A 6 -13.88 -33.14 -2.68
CA GLU A 6 -14.11 -31.72 -2.75
C GLU A 6 -13.30 -31.02 -3.84
N PHE A 7 -12.19 -31.57 -4.30
CA PHE A 7 -11.44 -30.99 -5.41
C PHE A 7 -12.12 -31.18 -6.77
N GLU A 8 -13.32 -31.74 -6.82
CA GLU A 8 -14.06 -31.92 -8.06
C GLU A 8 -15.31 -31.01 -8.12
N ASN A 9 -15.53 -30.36 -9.27
CA ASN A 9 -16.79 -29.71 -9.61
C ASN A 9 -17.83 -30.81 -9.86
N THR A 10 -18.47 -31.31 -8.80
CA THR A 10 -19.59 -32.22 -8.95
C THR A 10 -20.87 -31.40 -9.12
N ASN A 11 -21.32 -31.26 -10.37
CA ASN A 11 -22.72 -30.94 -10.64
C ASN A 11 -23.54 -32.14 -10.10
N THR A 12 -24.03 -32.03 -8.87
CA THR A 12 -24.92 -33.00 -8.22
C THR A 12 -26.31 -32.88 -8.82
N ASN A 13 -26.45 -33.29 -10.07
CA ASN A 13 -27.71 -33.63 -10.70
C ASN A 13 -27.39 -34.68 -11.77
N ASN A 14 -27.13 -35.92 -11.32
CA ASN A 14 -27.47 -37.14 -12.06
C ASN A 14 -27.01 -38.39 -11.29
N ASN A 15 -28.01 -39.19 -10.90
CA ASN A 15 -28.00 -40.59 -10.50
C ASN A 15 -26.64 -41.32 -10.29
N ASN A 16 -26.51 -41.83 -9.07
CA ASN A 16 -25.37 -42.47 -8.41
C ASN A 16 -24.81 -43.79 -9.01
N ARG A 17 -24.81 -44.03 -10.34
CA ARG A 17 -24.52 -45.39 -10.88
C ARG A 17 -23.33 -45.57 -11.84
N SER A 18 -22.66 -44.52 -12.33
CA SER A 18 -21.52 -44.72 -13.25
C SER A 18 -20.21 -45.09 -12.51
N ILE A 19 -19.48 -46.08 -13.02
CA ILE A 19 -18.12 -46.46 -12.55
C ILE A 19 -17.16 -45.25 -12.63
N GLU A 20 -17.33 -44.36 -13.60
CA GLU A 20 -16.52 -43.14 -13.70
C GLU A 20 -16.75 -42.19 -12.52
N ASN A 21 -17.97 -42.11 -11.99
CA ASN A 21 -18.28 -41.34 -10.78
C ASN A 21 -17.67 -41.99 -9.54
N LYS A 22 -17.71 -43.33 -9.44
CA LYS A 22 -17.03 -44.06 -8.36
C LYS A 22 -15.52 -43.84 -8.38
N ILE A 23 -14.89 -43.82 -9.56
CA ILE A 23 -13.45 -43.50 -9.71
C ILE A 23 -13.15 -42.05 -9.29
N ASN A 24 -14.03 -41.12 -9.65
CA ASN A 24 -13.90 -39.72 -9.22
C ASN A 24 -14.03 -39.55 -7.71
N GLN A 25 -14.85 -40.38 -7.07
CA GLN A 25 -15.04 -40.33 -5.63
C GLN A 25 -13.94 -41.05 -4.82
N LYS A 26 -12.96 -41.68 -5.47
CA LYS A 26 -11.87 -42.37 -4.78
C LYS A 26 -10.86 -41.37 -4.22
N GLU A 27 -10.65 -41.48 -2.91
CA GLU A 27 -9.66 -40.72 -2.14
C GLU A 27 -8.22 -41.10 -2.56
N TYR A 28 -7.27 -40.23 -2.28
CA TYR A 28 -5.82 -40.44 -2.51
C TYR A 28 -5.37 -40.69 -3.96
N LEU A 29 -6.26 -40.52 -4.94
CA LEU A 29 -5.94 -40.58 -6.36
C LEU A 29 -5.82 -39.18 -6.97
N ASN A 30 -4.77 -38.94 -7.72
CA ASN A 30 -4.59 -37.69 -8.46
C ASN A 30 -5.36 -37.68 -9.79
N ASN A 31 -5.46 -36.50 -10.41
CA ASN A 31 -6.20 -36.32 -11.66
C ASN A 31 -5.69 -37.21 -12.81
N ASN A 32 -4.39 -37.50 -12.89
CA ASN A 32 -3.85 -38.34 -13.96
C ASN A 32 -4.20 -39.81 -13.75
N GLU A 33 -4.08 -40.30 -12.52
CA GLU A 33 -4.45 -41.67 -12.12
C GLU A 33 -5.94 -41.91 -12.40
N LYS A 34 -6.81 -40.97 -12.01
CA LYS A 34 -8.25 -41.04 -12.30
C LYS A 34 -8.53 -41.07 -13.82
N ASN A 35 -7.86 -40.24 -14.62
CA ASN A 35 -8.04 -40.27 -16.08
C ASN A 35 -7.59 -41.60 -16.70
N LEU A 36 -6.47 -42.16 -16.21
CA LEU A 36 -5.97 -43.46 -16.66
C LEU A 36 -6.95 -44.59 -16.33
N LEU A 37 -7.54 -44.56 -15.14
CA LEU A 37 -8.56 -45.52 -14.71
C LEU A 37 -9.83 -45.40 -15.56
N LYS A 38 -10.30 -44.18 -15.86
CA LYS A 38 -11.42 -43.96 -16.78
C LYS A 38 -11.12 -44.46 -18.20
N ALA A 39 -9.92 -44.19 -18.72
CA ALA A 39 -9.50 -44.71 -20.02
C ALA A 39 -9.47 -46.25 -20.04
N ASN A 40 -8.96 -46.88 -18.98
CA ASN A 40 -8.99 -48.33 -18.82
C ASN A 40 -10.41 -48.89 -18.74
N HIS A 41 -11.32 -48.19 -18.07
CA HIS A 41 -12.74 -48.57 -18.00
C HIS A 41 -13.38 -48.58 -19.39
N LYS A 42 -13.11 -47.55 -20.21
CA LYS A 42 -13.58 -47.46 -21.60
C LYS A 42 -13.04 -48.58 -22.50
N LEU A 43 -11.93 -49.21 -22.11
CA LEU A 43 -11.33 -50.37 -22.79
C LEU A 43 -11.82 -51.71 -22.19
N GLY A 44 -12.90 -51.73 -21.41
CA GLY A 44 -13.47 -52.95 -20.82
C GLY A 44 -12.69 -53.53 -19.65
N ARG A 45 -11.65 -52.84 -19.13
CA ARG A 45 -10.86 -53.33 -17.99
C ARG A 45 -11.54 -53.00 -16.67
N ASN A 46 -11.32 -53.82 -15.64
CA ASN A 46 -11.85 -53.59 -14.30
C ASN A 46 -11.10 -52.44 -13.57
N ALA A 47 -11.45 -51.21 -13.94
CA ALA A 47 -10.84 -49.99 -13.44
C ALA A 47 -11.13 -49.74 -11.95
N LEU A 48 -12.29 -50.15 -11.45
CA LEU A 48 -12.63 -49.95 -10.04
C LEU A 48 -11.78 -50.83 -9.11
N LYS A 49 -11.54 -52.10 -9.48
CA LYS A 49 -10.62 -52.99 -8.75
C LYS A 49 -9.21 -52.41 -8.73
N ARG A 50 -8.72 -51.91 -9.88
CA ARG A 50 -7.41 -51.25 -9.96
C ARG A 50 -7.33 -49.98 -9.12
N ALA A 51 -8.39 -49.17 -9.09
CA ALA A 51 -8.46 -47.98 -8.26
C ALA A 51 -8.32 -48.32 -6.77
N ASN A 52 -9.02 -49.36 -6.30
CA ASN A 52 -8.91 -49.84 -4.92
C ASN A 52 -7.49 -50.30 -4.59
N LEU A 53 -6.89 -51.14 -5.44
CA LEU A 53 -5.52 -51.62 -5.25
C LEU A 53 -4.51 -50.46 -5.17
N MET A 54 -4.64 -49.44 -6.02
CA MET A 54 -3.76 -48.27 -5.98
C MET A 54 -3.91 -47.48 -4.67
N VAL A 55 -5.12 -47.35 -4.14
CA VAL A 55 -5.37 -46.67 -2.87
C VAL A 55 -4.81 -47.49 -1.71
N GLU A 56 -5.08 -48.79 -1.68
CA GLU A 56 -4.54 -49.73 -0.67
C GLU A 56 -3.01 -49.72 -0.67
N GLU A 57 -2.38 -49.74 -1.85
CA GLU A 57 -0.93 -49.68 -1.98
C GLU A 57 -0.36 -48.35 -1.42
N LYS A 58 -0.99 -47.21 -1.73
CA LYS A 58 -0.57 -45.91 -1.17
C LYS A 58 -0.69 -45.87 0.35
N LEU A 59 -1.77 -46.44 0.90
CA LEU A 59 -1.97 -46.53 2.35
C LEU A 59 -0.96 -47.47 3.01
N ARG A 60 -0.69 -48.63 2.40
CA ARG A 60 0.26 -49.63 2.91
C ARG A 60 1.71 -49.14 2.88
N THR A 61 2.10 -48.41 1.84
CA THR A 61 3.47 -47.93 1.65
C THR A 61 3.80 -46.68 2.47
N ARG A 62 2.80 -45.97 3.00
CA ARG A 62 2.97 -44.70 3.73
C ARG A 62 2.60 -44.87 5.19
N ASN A 63 3.62 -44.93 6.05
CA ASN A 63 3.41 -44.98 7.50
C ASN A 63 3.07 -43.57 8.04
N LEU A 64 1.79 -43.33 8.37
CA LEU A 64 1.29 -42.05 8.90
C LEU A 64 1.99 -41.63 10.20
N SER A 65 2.51 -42.56 11.00
CA SER A 65 3.27 -42.24 12.22
C SER A 65 4.58 -41.50 11.93
N LYS A 66 5.05 -41.49 10.67
CA LYS A 66 6.21 -40.69 10.24
C LYS A 66 5.83 -39.24 9.92
N LEU A 67 4.54 -38.92 9.81
CA LEU A 67 4.06 -37.56 9.59
C LEU A 67 3.67 -36.94 10.93
N ASP A 68 4.27 -35.81 11.24
CA ASP A 68 3.97 -35.04 12.44
C ASP A 68 3.69 -33.58 12.08
N THR A 69 2.84 -32.93 12.86
CA THR A 69 2.43 -31.55 12.67
C THR A 69 2.53 -30.77 13.97
N THR A 70 3.07 -29.56 13.92
CA THR A 70 3.07 -28.68 15.08
C THR A 70 1.64 -28.29 15.47
N PRO A 71 1.41 -27.92 16.74
CA PRO A 71 0.19 -27.22 17.13
C PRO A 71 -0.04 -25.96 16.29
N LEU A 72 -1.30 -25.54 16.19
CA LEU A 72 -1.69 -24.27 15.59
C LEU A 72 -0.93 -23.11 16.25
N GLN A 73 -0.42 -22.18 15.46
CA GLN A 73 0.16 -20.91 15.92
C GLN A 73 -0.59 -19.75 15.27
N LEU A 74 -1.19 -18.90 16.08
CA LEU A 74 -1.89 -17.70 15.62
C LEU A 74 -0.85 -16.63 15.25
N GLY A 75 -0.94 -16.13 14.02
CA GLY A 75 -0.02 -15.15 13.47
C GLY A 75 -0.46 -13.72 13.76
N PHE A 76 -1.32 -13.20 12.89
CA PHE A 76 -1.87 -11.85 13.01
C PHE A 76 -3.37 -11.83 12.76
N PHE A 77 -4.01 -10.78 13.27
CA PHE A 77 -5.42 -10.54 13.07
C PHE A 77 -5.66 -9.15 12.49
N ASN A 78 -6.78 -9.03 11.79
CA ASN A 78 -7.38 -7.79 11.37
C ASN A 78 -8.84 -7.80 11.79
N SER A 79 -9.29 -6.74 12.44
CA SER A 79 -10.60 -6.67 13.06
C SER A 79 -11.21 -5.27 12.96
N LEU A 80 -12.53 -5.23 13.07
CA LEU A 80 -13.34 -4.04 13.06
C LEU A 80 -14.21 -4.01 14.32
N ILE A 81 -14.35 -2.83 14.92
CA ILE A 81 -15.33 -2.55 15.97
C ILE A 81 -16.24 -1.46 15.43
N ASN A 82 -17.54 -1.60 15.64
CA ASN A 82 -18.58 -0.68 15.14
C ASN A 82 -18.55 -0.54 13.61
N GLY A 83 -18.26 -1.62 12.88
CA GLY A 83 -18.16 -1.61 11.42
C GLY A 83 -19.44 -1.12 10.71
N ASP A 84 -20.59 -1.31 11.36
CA ASP A 84 -21.95 -0.93 10.99
C ASP A 84 -22.28 0.55 11.21
N PHE A 85 -21.46 1.30 11.97
CA PHE A 85 -21.74 2.72 12.20
C PHE A 85 -21.81 3.51 10.88
N ASN A 86 -22.62 4.56 10.86
CA ASN A 86 -22.69 5.40 9.67
C ASN A 86 -21.38 6.20 9.47
N SER A 87 -21.10 6.59 8.23
CA SER A 87 -19.86 7.31 7.88
C SER A 87 -19.94 8.84 8.05
N ARG A 88 -21.08 9.37 8.55
CA ARG A 88 -21.38 10.82 8.55
C ARG A 88 -21.40 11.43 9.94
N THR A 89 -21.90 10.70 10.93
CA THR A 89 -22.01 11.13 12.32
C THR A 89 -20.63 11.09 12.97
N LYS A 90 -20.15 12.25 13.42
CA LYS A 90 -18.94 12.34 14.25
C LYS A 90 -19.31 12.00 15.68
N ARG A 91 -18.54 11.11 16.30
CA ARG A 91 -18.77 10.60 17.67
C ARG A 91 -17.56 10.76 18.58
N ILE A 92 -16.37 10.94 18.01
CA ILE A 92 -15.11 10.95 18.75
C ILE A 92 -14.32 12.23 18.49
N ASP A 93 -13.80 12.80 19.57
CA ASP A 93 -12.78 13.84 19.53
C ASP A 93 -11.39 13.23 19.34
N LEU A 94 -10.90 13.27 18.10
CA LEU A 94 -9.57 12.74 17.76
C LEU A 94 -8.43 13.59 18.33
N VAL A 95 -8.65 14.88 18.60
CA VAL A 95 -7.62 15.77 19.16
C VAL A 95 -7.36 15.40 20.61
N HIS A 96 -8.40 15.01 21.36
CA HIS A 96 -8.23 14.43 22.70
C HIS A 96 -7.28 13.23 22.68
N ILE A 97 -7.51 12.27 21.77
CA ILE A 97 -6.68 11.06 21.62
C ILE A 97 -5.22 11.44 21.31
N PHE A 98 -5.01 12.39 20.39
CA PHE A 98 -3.68 12.85 20.02
C PHE A 98 -2.92 13.51 21.17
N ASN A 99 -3.63 14.23 22.05
CA ASN A 99 -3.01 14.96 23.14
C ASN A 99 -2.49 14.06 24.26
N LYS A 100 -2.99 12.83 24.36
CA LYS A 100 -2.50 11.80 25.28
C LYS A 100 -1.08 11.35 24.89
N SER A 101 -0.26 11.03 25.89
CA SER A 101 1.14 10.67 25.66
C SER A 101 1.32 9.20 25.31
N PRO A 102 2.06 8.88 24.24
CA PRO A 102 2.64 7.55 24.05
C PRO A 102 3.50 7.17 25.27
N HIS A 103 3.61 5.88 25.58
CA HIS A 103 4.36 5.41 26.73
C HIS A 103 5.32 4.28 26.35
N ALA A 104 6.47 4.23 27.01
CA ALA A 104 7.42 3.12 26.92
C ALA A 104 6.80 1.83 27.46
N ARG A 105 7.50 0.70 27.30
CA ARG A 105 7.03 -0.63 27.74
C ARG A 105 6.44 -0.59 29.15
N ARG A 106 5.19 -1.01 29.29
CA ARG A 106 4.45 -1.10 30.56
C ARG A 106 3.65 -2.40 30.60
N ARG A 107 3.54 -3.01 31.78
CA ARG A 107 2.65 -4.16 32.00
C ARG A 107 1.20 -3.77 31.79
N VAL A 108 0.44 -4.61 31.08
CA VAL A 108 -1.02 -4.45 30.99
C VAL A 108 -1.66 -5.19 32.15
N LEU A 109 -2.56 -4.52 32.87
CA LEU A 109 -3.36 -5.12 33.94
C LEU A 109 -4.13 -6.33 33.40
N ASP A 110 -4.14 -7.42 34.17
CA ASP A 110 -4.82 -8.70 33.84
C ASP A 110 -4.31 -9.38 32.55
N ALA A 111 -3.08 -9.08 32.13
CA ALA A 111 -2.46 -9.64 30.93
C ALA A 111 -1.07 -10.21 31.17
N ASN A 112 -0.71 -11.23 30.39
CA ASN A 112 0.61 -11.86 30.40
C ASN A 112 1.60 -11.21 29.41
N PHE A 113 1.33 -9.97 29.00
CA PHE A 113 2.17 -9.24 28.05
C PHE A 113 2.31 -7.78 28.46
N ASP A 114 3.40 -7.18 28.00
CA ASP A 114 3.67 -5.75 28.14
C ASP A 114 3.34 -5.04 26.83
N ILE A 115 2.97 -3.77 26.90
CA ILE A 115 2.65 -2.94 25.75
C ILE A 115 3.51 -1.68 25.74
N GLU A 116 4.01 -1.34 24.56
CA GLU A 116 4.65 -0.05 24.26
C GLU A 116 3.81 0.68 23.22
N ILE A 117 3.47 1.93 23.49
CA ILE A 117 2.83 2.80 22.51
C ILE A 117 3.89 3.73 21.94
N SER A 118 4.25 3.48 20.69
CA SER A 118 5.35 4.18 20.01
C SER A 118 4.94 5.53 19.45
N SER A 119 3.72 5.65 18.92
CA SER A 119 3.21 6.91 18.35
C SER A 119 1.69 6.96 18.19
N ILE A 120 1.16 8.18 18.14
CA ILE A 120 -0.23 8.52 17.81
C ILE A 120 -0.19 9.51 16.64
N LYS A 121 -0.88 9.19 15.55
CA LYS A 121 -0.89 9.99 14.31
C LYS A 121 -2.28 10.43 13.96
N LEU A 122 -2.46 11.71 13.65
CA LEU A 122 -3.71 12.22 13.10
C LEU A 122 -3.67 12.25 11.58
N TYR A 123 -4.69 11.68 10.96
CA TYR A 123 -4.84 11.64 9.51
C TYR A 123 -6.02 12.47 9.05
N TYR A 124 -5.90 13.10 7.88
CA TYR A 124 -6.99 13.87 7.26
C TYR A 124 -6.97 13.73 5.72
N GLY A 125 -8.13 13.96 5.11
CA GLY A 125 -8.31 13.96 3.66
C GLY A 125 -7.82 12.67 2.99
N ARG A 126 -6.95 12.78 1.99
CA ARG A 126 -6.34 11.65 1.27
C ARG A 126 -5.18 11.02 2.05
N MET A 127 -5.42 10.58 3.29
CA MET A 127 -4.45 9.88 4.14
C MET A 127 -3.18 10.69 4.43
N LYS A 128 -3.28 12.02 4.52
CA LYS A 128 -2.15 12.88 4.90
C LYS A 128 -2.01 12.89 6.41
N VAL A 129 -0.78 12.76 6.91
CA VAL A 129 -0.46 12.95 8.33
C VAL A 129 -0.54 14.44 8.64
N GLY A 130 -1.29 14.82 9.66
CA GLY A 130 -1.37 16.20 10.13
C GLY A 130 -0.48 16.48 11.32
N ALA A 131 -0.46 15.56 12.28
CA ALA A 131 0.37 15.65 13.46
C ALA A 131 0.74 14.23 13.96
N GLU A 132 1.88 14.11 14.63
CA GLU A 132 2.40 12.89 15.23
C GLU A 132 2.86 13.17 16.66
N HIS A 133 2.37 12.39 17.61
CA HIS A 133 2.83 12.38 18.98
C HIS A 133 3.58 11.07 19.18
N ALA A 134 4.91 11.11 19.28
CA ALA A 134 5.73 9.93 19.53
C ALA A 134 6.40 10.04 20.92
N LEU A 135 7.06 8.97 21.36
CA LEU A 135 7.82 8.97 22.62
C LEU A 135 8.85 10.11 22.70
N THR A 136 9.36 10.55 21.55
CA THR A 136 10.33 11.65 21.42
C THR A 136 9.70 13.04 21.41
N GLY A 137 8.38 13.16 21.54
CA GLY A 137 7.64 14.43 21.56
C GLY A 137 6.55 14.56 20.48
N LYS A 138 5.94 15.74 20.41
CA LYS A 138 4.91 16.11 19.42
C LYS A 138 5.55 16.77 18.19
N PHE A 139 5.13 16.34 17.01
CA PHE A 139 5.63 16.79 15.72
C PHE A 139 4.47 17.17 14.81
N GLY A 140 4.63 18.29 14.09
CA GLY A 140 3.56 18.87 13.27
C GLY A 140 2.56 19.70 14.09
N ASN A 141 2.01 20.73 13.46
CA ASN A 141 1.04 21.61 14.12
C ASN A 141 -0.38 21.06 13.94
N LEU A 142 -1.12 20.96 15.04
CA LEU A 142 -2.56 20.81 15.00
C LEU A 142 -3.15 21.97 14.22
N LYS A 143 -3.88 21.67 13.15
CA LYS A 143 -4.52 22.69 12.33
C LYS A 143 -5.97 22.81 12.77
N ASN A 144 -6.32 23.93 13.40
CA ASN A 144 -7.66 24.16 13.95
C ASN A 144 -8.79 24.01 12.89
N ASN A 145 -8.48 24.27 11.61
CA ASN A 145 -9.45 24.20 10.51
C ASN A 145 -9.41 22.89 9.71
N VAL A 146 -8.83 21.81 10.26
CA VAL A 146 -8.73 20.52 9.57
C VAL A 146 -9.60 19.47 10.25
N ASN A 147 -10.54 18.93 9.48
CA ASN A 147 -11.32 17.76 9.88
C ASN A 147 -10.46 16.50 9.78
N TYR A 148 -9.90 16.08 10.92
CA TYR A 148 -9.22 14.78 11.03
C TYR A 148 -10.21 13.63 10.84
N THR A 149 -9.79 12.62 10.08
CA THR A 149 -10.58 11.44 9.73
C THR A 149 -10.40 10.32 10.74
N TYR A 150 -9.17 10.06 11.18
CA TYR A 150 -8.88 9.07 12.23
C TYR A 150 -7.57 9.37 12.96
N ALA A 151 -7.46 8.86 14.18
CA ALA A 151 -6.24 8.76 14.94
C ALA A 151 -5.69 7.33 14.84
N GLN A 152 -4.41 7.17 14.51
CA GLN A 152 -3.74 5.88 14.48
C GLN A 152 -2.78 5.79 15.66
N ILE A 153 -3.03 4.85 16.56
CA ILE A 153 -2.15 4.48 17.66
C ILE A 153 -1.35 3.26 17.21
N SER A 154 -0.02 3.37 17.24
CA SER A 154 0.89 2.31 16.81
C SER A 154 1.80 1.92 17.96
N GLY A 155 1.99 0.62 18.15
CA GLY A 155 2.71 0.08 19.30
C GLY A 155 3.27 -1.31 19.07
N ARG A 156 3.83 -1.88 20.13
CA ARG A 156 4.35 -3.24 20.19
C ARG A 156 3.89 -3.92 21.48
N ILE A 157 3.69 -5.23 21.39
CA ILE A 157 3.46 -6.10 22.53
C ILE A 157 4.64 -7.05 22.72
N PHE A 158 4.92 -7.36 23.99
CA PHE A 158 6.07 -8.16 24.41
C PHE A 158 5.60 -9.25 25.38
N SER A 159 6.08 -10.47 25.20
CA SER A 159 5.96 -11.56 26.17
C SER A 159 7.32 -12.21 26.33
N ASP A 160 7.59 -12.73 27.52
CA ASP A 160 8.89 -13.33 27.83
C ASP A 160 9.22 -14.47 26.86
N GLY A 161 10.47 -14.47 26.38
CA GLY A 161 10.95 -15.46 25.41
C GLY A 161 10.44 -15.33 23.96
N THR A 162 9.55 -14.37 23.65
CA THR A 162 8.96 -14.21 22.31
C THR A 162 9.40 -12.94 21.59
N GLU A 163 9.40 -12.97 20.25
CA GLU A 163 9.63 -11.76 19.46
C GLU A 163 8.46 -10.77 19.60
N PRO A 164 8.75 -9.46 19.72
CA PRO A 164 7.71 -8.46 19.87
C PRO A 164 6.81 -8.38 18.63
N ARG A 165 5.50 -8.33 18.86
CA ARG A 165 4.51 -8.20 17.78
C ARG A 165 4.02 -6.76 17.68
N GLY A 166 3.88 -6.27 16.45
CA GLY A 166 3.34 -4.93 16.21
C GLY A 166 1.82 -4.89 16.40
N ILE A 167 1.31 -3.76 16.88
CA ILE A 167 -0.12 -3.47 16.97
C ILE A 167 -0.41 -2.10 16.32
N THR A 168 -1.59 -1.98 15.71
CA THR A 168 -2.08 -0.73 15.13
C THR A 168 -3.57 -0.61 15.37
N PHE A 169 -3.97 0.49 15.99
CA PHE A 169 -5.33 0.77 16.39
C PHE A 169 -5.76 2.11 15.76
N LYS A 170 -6.68 2.06 14.80
CA LYS A 170 -7.17 3.25 14.08
C LYS A 170 -8.57 3.58 14.57
N ILE A 171 -8.72 4.72 15.21
CA ILE A 171 -9.99 5.22 15.73
C ILE A 171 -10.48 6.31 14.80
N TYR A 172 -11.59 6.06 14.10
CA TYR A 172 -12.19 7.02 13.19
C TYR A 172 -13.03 8.04 13.97
N ASN A 173 -13.13 9.26 13.44
CA ASN A 173 -13.98 10.30 14.01
C ASN A 173 -15.47 9.87 14.12
N THR A 174 -15.89 8.87 13.34
CA THR A 174 -17.24 8.28 13.36
C THR A 174 -17.48 7.27 14.49
N GLY A 175 -16.44 6.84 15.21
CA GLY A 175 -16.54 5.79 16.21
C GLY A 175 -16.21 4.37 15.73
N LYS A 176 -15.93 4.20 14.43
CA LYS A 176 -15.38 2.94 13.91
C LYS A 176 -13.96 2.75 14.41
N ILE A 177 -13.59 1.50 14.67
CA ILE A 177 -12.20 1.14 14.95
C ILE A 177 -11.76 0.08 13.95
N HIS A 178 -10.57 0.29 13.39
CA HIS A 178 -9.84 -0.75 12.68
C HIS A 178 -8.63 -1.16 13.51
N PHE A 179 -8.61 -2.41 13.94
CA PHE A 179 -7.62 -2.93 14.86
C PHE A 179 -6.91 -4.15 14.26
N SER A 180 -5.60 -4.03 14.14
CA SER A 180 -4.73 -5.08 13.62
C SER A 180 -3.53 -5.30 14.53
N GLY A 181 -3.11 -6.54 14.70
CA GLY A 181 -1.94 -6.87 15.50
C GLY A 181 -1.50 -8.32 15.35
N GLY A 182 -0.32 -8.64 15.89
CA GLY A 182 0.10 -10.03 16.07
C GLY A 182 -0.48 -10.65 17.34
N ILE A 183 -0.62 -11.97 17.35
CA ILE A 183 -1.03 -12.74 18.53
C ILE A 183 0.21 -13.37 19.14
N LEU A 184 0.38 -13.25 20.46
CA LEU A 184 1.41 -13.91 21.23
C LEU A 184 0.82 -15.16 21.88
N ASN A 185 1.58 -16.26 21.88
CA ASN A 185 1.27 -17.49 22.60
C ASN A 185 -0.16 -18.03 22.38
N ASN A 186 -0.73 -17.77 21.20
CA ASN A 186 -2.13 -18.09 20.88
C ASN A 186 -3.16 -17.52 21.87
N ASP A 187 -2.85 -16.44 22.60
CA ASP A 187 -3.79 -15.81 23.52
C ASP A 187 -4.87 -15.05 22.74
N ILE A 188 -6.06 -15.65 22.71
CA ILE A 188 -7.24 -15.14 22.01
C ILE A 188 -7.92 -14.00 22.75
N SER A 189 -7.65 -13.86 24.05
CA SER A 189 -8.15 -12.76 24.89
C SER A 189 -7.33 -11.49 24.69
N GLN A 190 -6.10 -11.62 24.18
CA GLN A 190 -5.14 -10.56 23.97
C GLN A 190 -5.74 -9.34 23.22
N PRO A 191 -6.47 -9.48 22.09
CA PRO A 191 -7.04 -8.33 21.40
C PRO A 191 -8.04 -7.56 22.26
N ALA A 192 -8.87 -8.23 23.07
CA ALA A 192 -9.83 -7.57 23.95
C ALA A 192 -9.13 -6.78 25.07
N LYS A 193 -8.06 -7.36 25.65
CA LYS A 193 -7.21 -6.70 26.67
C LYS A 193 -6.48 -5.48 26.10
N ILE A 194 -5.90 -5.58 24.90
CA ILE A 194 -5.27 -4.45 24.21
C ILE A 194 -6.29 -3.34 23.92
N ARG A 195 -7.48 -3.69 23.41
CA ARG A 195 -8.55 -2.72 23.15
C ARG A 195 -8.91 -1.98 24.44
N LYS A 196 -9.16 -2.70 25.54
CA LYS A 196 -9.47 -2.11 26.84
C LYS A 196 -8.37 -1.14 27.27
N HIS A 197 -7.10 -1.57 27.27
CA HIS A 197 -5.96 -0.72 27.61
C HIS A 197 -5.88 0.56 26.76
N ILE A 198 -6.10 0.46 25.45
CA ILE A 198 -6.04 1.62 24.56
C ILE A 198 -7.23 2.57 24.82
N VAL A 199 -8.45 2.04 24.91
CA VAL A 199 -9.65 2.85 25.14
C VAL A 199 -9.55 3.56 26.49
N ASP A 200 -9.16 2.85 27.55
CA ASP A 200 -9.05 3.39 28.92
C ASP A 200 -8.05 4.55 29.04
N ASN A 201 -6.92 4.44 28.34
CA ASN A 201 -5.82 5.41 28.47
C ASN A 201 -5.87 6.56 27.45
N TYR A 202 -6.43 6.32 26.27
CA TYR A 202 -6.33 7.24 25.14
C TYR A 202 -7.64 7.91 24.72
N THR A 203 -8.80 7.44 25.20
CA THR A 203 -10.12 7.98 24.82
C THR A 203 -10.86 8.53 26.03
N LYS A 204 -12.09 9.02 25.84
CA LYS A 204 -12.97 9.44 26.95
C LYS A 204 -13.78 8.26 27.50
N LYS A 205 -13.39 7.03 27.16
CA LYS A 205 -14.03 5.77 27.61
C LYS A 205 -15.48 5.67 27.16
N GLU A 206 -15.77 6.15 25.93
CA GLU A 206 -17.09 6.05 25.35
C GLU A 206 -17.53 4.57 25.26
N GLN A 207 -18.72 4.24 25.80
CA GLN A 207 -19.16 2.85 25.99
C GLN A 207 -19.14 2.01 24.69
N PHE A 208 -19.51 2.61 23.56
CA PHE A 208 -19.52 1.92 22.27
C PHE A 208 -18.11 1.48 21.80
N LEU A 209 -17.03 1.99 22.37
CA LEU A 209 -15.67 1.56 22.05
C LEU A 209 -15.32 0.17 22.61
N TYR A 210 -16.09 -0.31 23.59
CA TYR A 210 -15.95 -1.65 24.17
C TYR A 210 -16.80 -2.72 23.48
N ASN A 211 -17.53 -2.35 22.41
CA ASN A 211 -18.33 -3.27 21.62
C ASN A 211 -17.49 -4.45 21.06
N PRO A 212 -18.10 -5.63 20.84
CA PRO A 212 -17.38 -6.84 20.42
C PRO A 212 -16.48 -6.66 19.20
N ILE A 213 -15.32 -7.33 19.22
CA ILE A 213 -14.36 -7.32 18.13
C ILE A 213 -14.85 -8.26 17.04
N LYS A 214 -15.12 -7.73 15.84
CA LYS A 214 -15.45 -8.54 14.65
C LYS A 214 -14.18 -8.79 13.85
N TYR A 215 -13.69 -10.02 13.81
CA TYR A 215 -12.52 -10.36 13.02
C TYR A 215 -12.90 -10.41 11.53
N ASN A 216 -12.11 -9.72 10.72
CA ASN A 216 -12.26 -9.68 9.26
C ASN A 216 -11.28 -10.64 8.57
N ASN A 217 -10.10 -10.85 9.18
CA ASN A 217 -9.16 -11.85 8.71
C ASN A 217 -8.22 -12.22 9.86
N THR A 218 -8.15 -13.50 10.18
CA THR A 218 -7.14 -14.08 11.06
C THR A 218 -6.29 -15.06 10.27
N VAL A 219 -5.01 -15.10 10.61
CA VAL A 219 -4.05 -16.03 10.01
C VAL A 219 -3.52 -16.96 11.08
N GLY A 220 -3.71 -18.25 10.88
CA GLY A 220 -3.10 -19.32 11.66
C GLY A 220 -2.00 -19.99 10.85
N THR A 221 -1.01 -20.57 11.51
CA THR A 221 0.07 -21.30 10.86
C THR A 221 0.43 -22.54 11.65
N PHE A 222 0.74 -23.63 10.97
CA PHE A 222 1.33 -24.82 11.55
C PHE A 222 2.35 -25.40 10.59
N LYS A 223 3.14 -26.37 11.03
CA LYS A 223 4.23 -26.93 10.23
C LYS A 223 4.17 -28.44 10.22
N VAL A 224 4.38 -29.03 9.05
CA VAL A 224 4.57 -30.48 8.88
C VAL A 224 6.05 -30.82 8.96
N ASN A 225 6.38 -32.02 9.44
CA ASN A 225 7.76 -32.49 9.62
C ASN A 225 8.43 -32.90 8.31
N GLY A 226 8.19 -32.19 7.20
CA GLY A 226 8.65 -32.58 5.89
C GLY A 226 8.64 -31.45 4.87
N ALA A 227 9.31 -31.68 3.74
CA ALA A 227 9.24 -30.76 2.61
C ALA A 227 8.01 -31.08 1.73
N ILE A 228 7.30 -30.05 1.28
CA ILE A 228 6.13 -30.18 0.41
C ILE A 228 6.54 -29.88 -1.03
N ASN A 229 6.31 -30.82 -1.95
CA ASN A 229 6.56 -30.62 -3.36
C ASN A 229 5.40 -29.86 -4.03
N LEU A 230 5.43 -28.53 -3.96
CA LEU A 230 4.36 -27.65 -4.45
C LEU A 230 4.05 -27.84 -5.95
N SER A 231 5.07 -28.09 -6.78
CA SER A 231 4.88 -28.31 -8.22
C SER A 231 4.09 -29.59 -8.49
N LYS A 232 4.40 -30.68 -7.77
CA LYS A 232 3.63 -31.93 -7.87
C LYS A 232 2.20 -31.74 -7.38
N VAL A 233 1.99 -31.03 -6.26
CA VAL A 233 0.65 -30.71 -5.75
C VAL A 233 -0.17 -29.94 -6.79
N SER A 234 0.37 -28.85 -7.32
CA SER A 234 -0.28 -28.03 -8.35
C SER A 234 -0.63 -28.85 -9.59
N TYR A 235 0.34 -29.63 -10.10
CA TYR A 235 0.13 -30.45 -11.29
C TYR A 235 -0.93 -31.55 -11.06
N ALA A 236 -0.90 -32.21 -9.90
CA ALA A 236 -1.84 -33.25 -9.51
C ALA A 236 -3.26 -32.72 -9.34
N LEU A 237 -3.41 -31.49 -8.85
CA LEU A 237 -4.70 -30.85 -8.54
C LEU A 237 -5.18 -29.85 -9.60
N ARG A 238 -4.48 -29.70 -10.72
CA ARG A 238 -4.77 -28.67 -11.74
C ARG A 238 -6.22 -28.63 -12.25
N LYS A 239 -6.91 -29.78 -12.32
CA LYS A 239 -8.31 -29.85 -12.79
C LYS A 239 -9.34 -29.42 -11.75
N SER A 240 -8.93 -29.28 -10.49
CA SER A 240 -9.83 -28.87 -9.41
C SER A 240 -10.25 -27.40 -9.49
N GLY A 241 -9.43 -26.56 -10.15
CA GLY A 241 -9.57 -25.10 -10.07
C GLY A 241 -9.38 -24.53 -8.65
N LYS A 242 -8.98 -25.37 -7.68
CA LYS A 242 -8.81 -24.99 -6.26
C LYS A 242 -7.37 -24.76 -5.87
N THR A 243 -6.42 -24.81 -6.80
CA THR A 243 -4.98 -24.57 -6.57
C THR A 243 -4.44 -23.46 -7.46
N GLU A 244 -3.66 -22.55 -6.89
CA GLU A 244 -2.98 -21.44 -7.56
C GLU A 244 -1.51 -21.45 -7.15
N TYR A 245 -0.61 -21.74 -8.10
CA TYR A 245 0.83 -21.77 -7.85
C TYR A 245 1.60 -21.15 -9.00
N GLU A 246 2.21 -20.00 -8.72
CA GLU A 246 3.02 -19.22 -9.66
C GLU A 246 4.37 -18.92 -8.98
N PRO A 247 5.34 -19.85 -9.03
CA PRO A 247 6.59 -19.75 -8.25
C PRO A 247 7.39 -18.47 -8.55
N GLU A 248 7.30 -17.95 -9.78
CA GLU A 248 7.92 -16.69 -10.21
C GLU A 248 7.29 -15.45 -9.55
N LEU A 249 6.02 -15.53 -9.14
CA LEU A 249 5.30 -14.44 -8.49
C LEU A 249 5.22 -14.62 -6.97
N ARG A 250 5.14 -15.87 -6.50
CA ARG A 250 4.99 -16.21 -5.08
C ARG A 250 5.58 -17.60 -4.79
N ALA A 251 6.45 -17.67 -3.79
CA ALA A 251 7.07 -18.91 -3.33
C ALA A 251 6.07 -19.93 -2.71
N ALA A 252 4.84 -19.52 -2.41
CA ALA A 252 3.82 -20.34 -1.76
C ALA A 252 2.68 -20.71 -2.73
N LEU A 253 2.23 -21.96 -2.63
CA LEU A 253 1.03 -22.45 -3.32
C LEU A 253 -0.20 -22.09 -2.51
N LYS A 254 -1.20 -21.47 -3.14
CA LYS A 254 -2.51 -21.24 -2.53
C LYS A 254 -3.48 -22.34 -2.91
N MET A 255 -4.28 -22.81 -1.98
CA MET A 255 -5.35 -23.75 -2.30
C MET A 255 -6.55 -23.65 -1.38
N LYS A 256 -7.68 -24.23 -1.80
CA LYS A 256 -8.86 -24.41 -0.96
C LYS A 256 -9.11 -25.87 -0.66
N TYR A 257 -9.40 -26.20 0.59
CA TYR A 257 -9.69 -27.57 1.06
C TYR A 257 -10.68 -27.52 2.23
N LEU A 258 -11.74 -28.34 2.21
CA LEU A 258 -12.83 -28.35 3.20
C LEU A 258 -13.43 -26.96 3.43
N GLY A 259 -13.60 -26.19 2.35
CA GLY A 259 -14.07 -24.79 2.40
C GLY A 259 -13.07 -23.76 2.92
N TYR A 260 -11.94 -24.18 3.48
CA TYR A 260 -10.91 -23.30 4.04
C TYR A 260 -9.79 -22.99 3.04
N SER A 261 -9.16 -21.83 3.19
CA SER A 261 -8.07 -21.38 2.31
C SER A 261 -6.72 -21.57 2.98
N PHE A 262 -5.81 -22.25 2.28
CA PHE A 262 -4.47 -22.57 2.75
C PHE A 262 -3.38 -21.96 1.85
N GLN A 263 -2.24 -21.64 2.45
CA GLN A 263 -0.97 -21.36 1.78
C GLN A 263 0.08 -22.37 2.21
N LEU A 264 0.65 -23.08 1.26
CA LEU A 264 1.63 -24.13 1.48
C LEU A 264 3.00 -23.64 1.02
N PHE A 265 4.01 -23.93 1.82
CA PHE A 265 5.40 -23.58 1.55
C PHE A 265 6.24 -24.85 1.41
N THR A 266 7.27 -24.80 0.57
CA THR A 266 8.21 -25.92 0.37
C THR A 266 8.87 -26.39 1.67
N SER A 267 9.01 -25.48 2.65
CA SER A 267 9.57 -25.73 3.98
C SER A 267 8.70 -26.58 4.91
N GLY A 268 7.47 -26.94 4.49
CA GLY A 268 6.50 -27.62 5.34
C GLY A 268 5.63 -26.68 6.18
N ASN A 269 5.81 -25.37 6.07
CA ASN A 269 4.90 -24.42 6.72
C ASN A 269 3.58 -24.38 5.95
N ILE A 270 2.46 -24.43 6.68
CA ILE A 270 1.11 -24.31 6.15
C ILE A 270 0.42 -23.17 6.90
N GLN A 271 -0.16 -22.24 6.15
CA GLN A 271 -0.89 -21.09 6.69
C GLN A 271 -2.37 -21.21 6.34
N ILE A 272 -3.21 -20.89 7.31
CA ILE A 272 -4.67 -20.82 7.22
C ILE A 272 -5.05 -19.35 7.04
N LEU A 273 -5.93 -19.06 6.09
CA LEU A 273 -6.24 -17.69 5.68
C LEU A 273 -7.74 -17.42 5.68
N GLY A 274 -8.10 -16.17 5.97
CA GLY A 274 -9.45 -15.65 5.72
C GLY A 274 -10.48 -16.12 6.75
N ILE A 275 -10.03 -16.50 7.94
CA ILE A 275 -10.90 -16.99 9.01
C ILE A 275 -11.39 -15.82 9.87
N ASN A 276 -12.68 -15.83 10.19
CA ASN A 276 -13.35 -14.74 10.91
C ASN A 276 -13.75 -15.10 12.34
N SER A 277 -13.58 -16.36 12.76
CA SER A 277 -13.83 -16.80 14.12
C SER A 277 -12.75 -17.76 14.59
N LEU A 278 -12.52 -17.82 15.90
CA LEU A 278 -11.53 -18.75 16.43
C LEU A 278 -11.97 -20.21 16.35
N SER A 279 -13.26 -20.49 16.52
CA SER A 279 -13.80 -21.84 16.36
C SER A 279 -13.53 -22.36 14.94
N ASP A 280 -13.79 -21.53 13.94
CA ASP A 280 -13.46 -21.84 12.54
C ASP A 280 -11.96 -22.02 12.32
N MET A 281 -11.10 -21.34 13.10
CA MET A 281 -9.64 -21.52 13.00
C MET A 281 -9.21 -22.91 13.46
N ASN A 282 -9.81 -23.42 14.53
CA ASN A 282 -9.53 -24.79 15.01
C ASN A 282 -10.05 -25.84 14.01
N MET A 283 -11.25 -25.63 13.44
CA MET A 283 -11.77 -26.50 12.39
C MET A 283 -10.89 -26.46 11.13
N ALA A 284 -10.44 -25.28 10.72
CA ALA A 284 -9.51 -25.11 9.61
C ALA A 284 -8.13 -25.72 9.88
N TYR A 285 -7.67 -25.73 11.14
CA TYR A 285 -6.44 -26.41 11.53
C TYR A 285 -6.59 -27.92 11.38
N ASN A 286 -7.67 -28.51 11.89
CA ASN A 286 -7.96 -29.94 11.73
C ASN A 286 -8.07 -30.33 10.25
N ALA A 287 -8.73 -29.50 9.43
CA ALA A 287 -8.74 -29.66 7.98
C ALA A 287 -7.33 -29.57 7.37
N GLY A 288 -6.49 -28.64 7.84
CA GLY A 288 -5.10 -28.53 7.41
C GLY A 288 -4.25 -29.76 7.77
N VAL A 289 -4.48 -30.37 8.94
CA VAL A 289 -3.82 -31.61 9.36
C VAL A 289 -4.26 -32.77 8.44
N ALA A 290 -5.56 -32.90 8.17
CA ALA A 290 -6.08 -33.88 7.22
C ALA A 290 -5.49 -33.70 5.81
N LEU A 291 -5.42 -32.46 5.32
CA LEU A 291 -4.74 -32.12 4.06
C LEU A 291 -3.28 -32.58 4.08
N SER A 292 -2.56 -32.37 5.18
CA SER A 292 -1.15 -32.78 5.31
C SER A 292 -0.99 -34.29 5.22
N GLN A 293 -1.90 -35.05 5.82
CA GLN A 293 -1.95 -36.52 5.75
C GLN A 293 -2.22 -36.99 4.33
N GLU A 294 -3.19 -36.39 3.63
CA GLU A 294 -3.49 -36.71 2.23
C GLU A 294 -2.30 -36.44 1.32
N LEU A 295 -1.67 -35.27 1.44
CA LEU A 295 -0.49 -34.92 0.66
C LEU A 295 0.66 -35.90 0.93
N TYR A 296 0.79 -36.41 2.15
CA TYR A 296 1.78 -37.42 2.48
C TYR A 296 1.46 -38.78 1.85
N ILE A 297 0.22 -39.26 1.97
CA ILE A 297 -0.24 -40.53 1.36
C ILE A 297 -0.03 -40.49 -0.16
N MET A 298 -0.31 -39.35 -0.79
CA MET A 298 -0.11 -39.14 -2.23
C MET A 298 1.37 -38.99 -2.64
N GLY A 299 2.30 -38.93 -1.68
CA GLY A 299 3.74 -38.81 -1.92
C GLY A 299 4.20 -37.40 -2.31
N PHE A 300 3.45 -36.38 -1.92
CA PHE A 300 3.81 -34.97 -2.11
C PHE A 300 4.52 -34.35 -0.91
N VAL A 301 4.47 -35.01 0.25
CA VAL A 301 5.27 -34.66 1.43
C VAL A 301 6.38 -35.68 1.61
N SER A 302 7.60 -35.20 1.82
CA SER A 302 8.75 -36.02 2.21
C SER A 302 9.13 -35.69 3.65
N PRO A 303 8.71 -36.50 4.64
CA PRO A 303 9.06 -36.29 6.04
C PRO A 303 10.57 -36.38 6.26
N ARG A 304 11.08 -35.59 7.19
CA ARG A 304 12.43 -35.71 7.71
C ARG A 304 12.38 -36.55 8.99
N THR A 305 13.39 -37.39 9.22
CA THR A 305 13.48 -38.29 10.38
C THR A 305 13.67 -37.58 11.72
N THR A 306 13.89 -36.25 11.71
CA THR A 306 14.08 -35.44 12.91
C THR A 306 12.77 -34.79 13.35
N ALA A 307 12.38 -35.02 14.60
CA ALA A 307 11.20 -34.42 15.22
C ALA A 307 11.18 -32.89 15.09
N LEU A 308 10.00 -32.32 14.89
CA LEU A 308 9.80 -30.87 14.77
C LEU A 308 10.11 -30.17 16.10
N LYS A 309 11.28 -29.54 16.22
CA LYS A 309 11.52 -28.56 17.28
C LYS A 309 10.83 -27.24 16.94
N LEU A 310 10.09 -26.67 17.91
CA LEU A 310 9.60 -25.29 17.82
C LEU A 310 10.79 -24.36 17.50
N PRO A 311 10.63 -23.37 16.60
CA PRO A 311 11.74 -22.50 16.22
C PRO A 311 12.26 -21.75 17.45
N ALA A 312 13.50 -22.03 17.85
CA ALA A 312 14.19 -21.25 18.86
C ALA A 312 14.32 -19.80 18.38
N VAL A 313 13.76 -18.86 19.15
CA VAL A 313 13.81 -17.42 18.90
C VAL A 313 15.27 -16.98 18.95
N LYS A 314 15.88 -16.77 17.78
CA LYS A 314 17.20 -16.14 17.70
C LYS A 314 17.05 -14.67 18.10
N LYS A 315 17.42 -14.34 19.34
CA LYS A 315 17.56 -12.95 19.80
C LYS A 315 18.51 -12.21 18.86
N ARG A 316 17.98 -11.40 17.94
CA ARG A 316 18.75 -10.32 17.33
C ARG A 316 18.66 -9.13 18.27
N SER A 317 19.66 -8.97 19.13
CA SER A 317 19.90 -7.72 19.82
C SER A 317 20.15 -6.64 18.75
N LYS A 318 19.26 -5.66 18.68
CA LYS A 318 19.60 -4.37 18.07
C LYS A 318 20.11 -3.52 19.20
N GLU A 319 21.38 -3.15 19.14
CA GLU A 319 21.96 -2.14 20.01
C GLU A 319 21.10 -0.87 19.93
N ALA A 320 20.55 -0.48 21.07
CA ALA A 320 19.95 0.82 21.22
C ALA A 320 21.08 1.85 21.16
N VAL A 321 21.14 2.65 20.11
CA VAL A 321 22.03 3.81 20.06
C VAL A 321 21.46 4.84 21.03
N THR A 322 21.91 4.78 22.27
CA THR A 322 21.83 5.87 23.25
C THR A 322 22.89 6.90 22.88
N THR A 323 22.49 8.04 22.33
CA THR A 323 23.34 9.25 22.41
C THR A 323 22.50 10.51 22.54
N ASP A 324 22.37 10.95 23.80
CA ASP A 324 22.20 12.36 24.17
C ASP A 324 23.47 13.14 23.84
N LYS A 325 23.78 13.28 22.55
CA LYS A 325 24.74 14.28 22.08
C LYS A 325 23.95 15.49 21.61
N SER A 326 24.22 16.63 22.21
CA SER A 326 23.69 17.95 21.85
C SER A 326 23.97 18.26 20.37
N LEU A 327 23.04 17.83 19.51
CA LEU A 327 23.08 17.98 18.05
C LEU A 327 22.27 19.20 17.57
N SER A 328 21.88 20.10 18.48
CA SER A 328 20.92 21.18 18.20
C SER A 328 21.50 22.38 17.43
N ASN A 329 22.83 22.50 17.31
CA ASN A 329 23.43 23.62 16.59
C ASN A 329 23.44 23.37 15.07
N ILE A 330 22.45 23.89 14.35
CA ILE A 330 22.39 23.80 12.88
C ILE A 330 22.98 25.07 12.28
N GLY A 331 24.07 24.91 11.53
CA GLY A 331 24.80 26.01 10.89
C GLY A 331 24.78 25.92 9.37
N TYR A 332 25.16 27.01 8.70
CA TYR A 332 25.34 27.04 7.25
C TYR A 332 26.78 27.41 6.90
N ASN A 333 27.47 26.55 6.15
CA ASN A 333 28.87 26.75 5.79
C ASN A 333 29.02 27.66 4.56
N ILE A 334 29.87 28.68 4.69
CA ILE A 334 30.33 29.52 3.58
C ILE A 334 31.80 29.18 3.35
N ARG A 335 32.12 28.27 2.43
CA ARG A 335 33.48 28.28 1.86
C ARG A 335 33.47 29.36 0.78
N ASN A 336 34.12 30.49 1.06
CA ASN A 336 34.36 31.57 0.09
C ASN A 336 35.40 31.18 -1.00
N THR A 337 35.80 29.92 -1.10
CA THR A 337 36.86 29.46 -1.99
C THR A 337 36.44 28.21 -2.78
N VAL A 338 35.32 28.27 -3.50
CA VAL A 338 35.08 27.34 -4.60
C VAL A 338 34.93 28.17 -5.85
N LYS A 339 36.04 28.26 -6.62
CA LYS A 339 35.99 28.65 -8.04
C LYS A 339 34.84 27.88 -8.69
N GLU A 340 34.01 28.58 -9.47
CA GLU A 340 32.88 27.96 -10.16
C GLU A 340 33.29 26.62 -10.78
N PRO A 341 32.63 25.50 -10.43
CA PRO A 341 32.92 24.25 -11.09
C PRO A 341 32.53 24.40 -12.57
N LYS A 342 33.52 24.19 -13.45
CA LYS A 342 33.33 24.14 -14.89
C LYS A 342 32.14 23.22 -15.21
N LYS A 343 31.29 23.66 -16.14
CA LYS A 343 30.00 23.08 -16.52
C LYS A 343 30.14 21.67 -17.13
N THR A 344 30.55 20.67 -16.38
CA THR A 344 30.52 19.26 -16.82
C THR A 344 30.50 18.32 -15.62
N SER A 345 29.36 18.24 -14.91
CA SER A 345 28.88 16.99 -14.29
C SER A 345 27.62 17.22 -13.44
N LYS A 346 26.71 16.25 -13.57
CA LYS A 346 25.47 15.96 -12.81
C LYS A 346 25.16 16.87 -11.61
N LYS A 347 23.95 17.46 -11.61
CA LYS A 347 23.27 18.16 -10.49
C LYS A 347 23.73 17.71 -9.09
N PHE A 348 24.84 18.28 -8.59
CA PHE A 348 25.25 18.07 -7.21
C PHE A 348 24.34 18.91 -6.32
N SER A 349 23.57 18.21 -5.48
CA SER A 349 22.69 18.80 -4.48
C SER A 349 23.47 19.78 -3.59
N ASN A 350 22.83 20.89 -3.23
CA ASN A 350 23.35 21.95 -2.36
C ASN A 350 23.58 21.51 -0.89
N ASP A 351 23.78 20.22 -0.65
CA ASP A 351 23.74 19.54 0.66
C ASP A 351 25.03 19.77 1.49
N HIS A 352 26.15 20.00 0.80
CA HIS A 352 27.46 20.28 1.42
C HIS A 352 27.51 21.58 2.23
N ARG A 353 26.46 22.40 2.20
CA ARG A 353 26.42 23.71 2.85
C ARG A 353 25.74 23.69 4.22
N ILE A 354 25.12 22.60 4.63
CA ILE A 354 24.43 22.50 5.93
C ILE A 354 25.33 21.78 6.91
N LYS A 355 25.53 22.36 8.10
CA LYS A 355 26.20 21.71 9.22
C LYS A 355 25.17 21.34 10.29
N VAL A 356 25.30 20.14 10.83
CA VAL A 356 24.60 19.70 12.04
C VAL A 356 25.68 19.51 13.10
N GLY A 357 25.66 20.31 14.17
CA GLY A 357 26.79 20.41 15.09
C GLY A 357 28.08 20.85 14.37
N LYS A 358 29.14 20.05 14.52
CA LYS A 358 30.48 20.35 13.95
C LYS A 358 30.70 19.80 12.53
N LYS A 359 29.89 18.84 12.08
CA LYS A 359 30.08 18.13 10.79
C LYS A 359 29.03 18.55 9.76
N VAL A 360 29.34 18.30 8.47
CA VAL A 360 28.39 18.50 7.37
C VAL A 360 27.23 17.51 7.52
N CYS A 361 26.01 17.93 7.18
CA CYS A 361 24.80 17.13 7.37
C CYS A 361 24.91 15.72 6.75
N SER A 362 25.39 15.62 5.51
CA SER A 362 25.52 14.33 4.80
C SER A 362 26.55 13.37 5.44
N SER A 363 27.39 13.85 6.37
CA SER A 363 28.38 13.05 7.10
C SER A 363 27.80 12.26 8.26
N TYR A 364 26.57 12.55 8.70
CA TYR A 364 25.93 11.82 9.80
C TYR A 364 25.25 10.53 9.32
N PRO A 365 25.21 9.48 10.17
CA PRO A 365 24.40 8.30 9.91
C PRO A 365 22.93 8.66 9.74
N LYS A 366 22.22 7.88 8.92
CA LYS A 366 20.79 8.13 8.65
C LYS A 366 19.96 8.19 9.93
N GLN A 367 20.20 7.31 10.89
CA GLN A 367 19.43 7.26 12.14
C GLN A 367 19.60 8.54 12.97
N GLU A 368 20.82 9.06 13.08
CA GLU A 368 21.10 10.33 13.76
C GLU A 368 20.45 11.51 13.03
N LEU A 369 20.51 11.55 11.70
CA LEU A 369 19.82 12.58 10.91
C LEU A 369 18.31 12.56 11.11
N VAL A 370 17.71 11.38 11.24
CA VAL A 370 16.28 11.26 11.56
C VAL A 370 15.99 11.79 12.97
N ALA A 371 16.83 11.51 13.95
CA ALA A 371 16.67 12.05 15.31
C ALA A 371 16.77 13.58 15.33
N VAL A 372 17.76 14.16 14.64
CA VAL A 372 17.93 15.62 14.51
C VAL A 372 16.76 16.25 13.76
N ALA A 373 16.38 15.69 12.61
CA ALA A 373 15.26 16.18 11.81
C ALA A 373 13.96 16.15 12.61
N LYS A 374 13.74 15.10 13.41
CA LYS A 374 12.60 15.04 14.36
C LYS A 374 12.69 16.14 15.41
N LYS A 375 13.84 16.31 16.09
CA LYS A 375 14.04 17.36 17.12
C LYS A 375 13.70 18.76 16.61
N ILE A 376 13.94 19.07 15.34
CA ILE A 376 13.63 20.37 14.71
C ILE A 376 12.26 20.44 14.01
N GLY A 377 11.43 19.39 14.15
CA GLY A 377 10.05 19.37 13.67
C GLY A 377 9.88 19.06 12.17
N VAL A 378 10.83 18.36 11.54
CA VAL A 378 10.64 17.80 10.20
C VAL A 378 9.77 16.54 10.28
N VAL A 379 8.62 16.59 9.64
CA VAL A 379 7.70 15.45 9.49
C VAL A 379 7.86 14.76 8.12
N ASP A 380 7.27 13.57 7.95
CA ASP A 380 7.29 12.76 6.72
C ASP A 380 8.63 12.09 6.33
N ILE A 381 9.43 11.65 7.30
CA ILE A 381 10.60 10.80 7.01
C ILE A 381 10.15 9.34 6.91
N LYS A 382 10.30 8.75 5.72
CA LYS A 382 10.01 7.32 5.47
C LYS A 382 11.30 6.51 5.58
N SER A 383 11.19 5.19 5.75
CA SER A 383 12.34 4.28 5.67
C SER A 383 13.06 4.39 4.33
N THR A 384 12.36 4.75 3.25
CA THR A 384 12.91 4.95 1.89
C THR A 384 13.54 6.32 1.67
N THR A 385 13.37 7.28 2.58
CA THR A 385 13.95 8.63 2.43
C THR A 385 15.47 8.55 2.54
N THR A 386 16.20 9.11 1.58
CA THR A 386 17.67 9.08 1.56
C THR A 386 18.26 10.09 2.54
N ARG A 387 19.56 9.96 2.87
CA ARG A 387 20.24 10.90 3.78
C ARG A 387 20.19 12.34 3.26
N GLU A 388 20.36 12.49 1.96
CA GLU A 388 20.37 13.78 1.26
C GLU A 388 18.97 14.43 1.29
N GLN A 389 17.92 13.62 1.13
CA GLN A 389 16.54 14.09 1.26
C GLN A 389 16.23 14.53 2.70
N ILE A 390 16.78 13.86 3.71
CA ILE A 390 16.63 14.27 5.11
C ILE A 390 17.34 15.60 5.35
N CYS A 391 18.56 15.77 4.85
CA CYS A 391 19.31 17.03 4.95
C CYS A 391 18.62 18.20 4.23
N GLN A 392 18.03 17.96 3.05
CA GLN A 392 17.24 18.97 2.36
C GLN A 392 15.97 19.36 3.16
N LYS A 393 15.29 18.39 3.77
CA LYS A 393 14.14 18.70 4.65
C LYS A 393 14.54 19.48 5.89
N ILE A 394 15.70 19.18 6.49
CA ILE A 394 16.28 19.96 7.58
C ILE A 394 16.53 21.40 7.12
N ARG A 395 17.11 21.57 5.92
CA ARG A 395 17.37 22.89 5.32
C ARG A 395 16.12 23.73 5.19
N ASP A 396 15.10 23.18 4.54
CA ASP A 396 13.88 23.90 4.19
C ASP A 396 13.13 24.31 5.47
N ARG A 397 13.25 23.49 6.52
CA ARG A 397 12.65 23.76 7.83
C ARG A 397 13.36 24.86 8.63
N VAL A 398 14.69 24.91 8.58
CA VAL A 398 15.52 25.83 9.39
C VAL A 398 15.74 27.16 8.67
N PHE A 399 16.08 27.12 7.38
CA PHE A 399 16.50 28.30 6.62
C PHE A 399 15.49 28.80 5.60
N GLY A 400 14.41 28.03 5.36
CA GLY A 400 13.39 28.37 4.37
C GLY A 400 13.87 28.35 2.92
N ASN A 401 12.96 28.72 2.01
CA ASN A 401 13.20 28.64 0.57
C ASN A 401 13.66 29.97 -0.07
N PHE A 402 13.50 31.09 0.64
CA PHE A 402 13.86 32.42 0.13
C PHE A 402 15.38 32.61 0.12
N LYS A 403 15.94 32.98 -1.04
CA LYS A 403 17.39 33.11 -1.25
C LYS A 403 17.77 34.55 -1.54
N VAL A 404 18.88 34.98 -0.95
CA VAL A 404 19.58 36.23 -1.26
C VAL A 404 20.95 35.84 -1.81
N LYS A 405 21.32 36.32 -3.01
CA LYS A 405 22.64 36.10 -3.64
C LYS A 405 23.18 34.64 -3.51
N ASN A 406 22.32 33.63 -3.74
CA ASN A 406 22.59 32.17 -3.70
C ASN A 406 22.68 31.47 -2.33
N LYS A 407 22.33 32.14 -1.24
CA LYS A 407 22.22 31.54 0.11
C LYS A 407 20.82 31.79 0.69
N PRO A 408 20.24 30.85 1.46
CA PRO A 408 18.98 31.12 2.16
C PRO A 408 19.09 32.38 3.01
N CYS A 409 18.07 33.24 3.00
CA CYS A 409 18.16 34.55 3.66
C CYS A 409 18.45 34.41 5.16
N LEU A 410 17.76 33.48 5.83
CA LEU A 410 17.92 33.20 7.27
C LEU A 410 19.29 32.64 7.64
N ALA A 411 20.12 32.26 6.66
CA ALA A 411 21.47 31.79 6.94
C ALA A 411 22.49 32.95 7.04
N TYR A 412 22.13 34.19 6.63
CA TYR A 412 23.01 35.37 6.77
C TYR A 412 22.98 35.94 8.19
N THR A 413 24.09 36.55 8.60
CA THR A 413 24.12 37.35 9.84
C THR A 413 23.50 38.73 9.59
N LYS A 414 23.05 39.41 10.66
CA LYS A 414 22.48 40.77 10.57
C LYS A 414 23.43 41.73 9.85
N ALA A 415 24.72 41.72 10.23
CA ALA A 415 25.76 42.54 9.60
C ALA A 415 25.91 42.29 8.08
N GLN A 416 25.64 41.07 7.60
CA GLN A 416 25.66 40.77 6.16
C GLN A 416 24.39 41.21 5.43
N LEU A 417 23.25 41.24 6.12
CA LEU A 417 21.96 41.62 5.52
C LEU A 417 21.75 43.13 5.46
N VAL A 418 22.24 43.89 6.44
CA VAL A 418 22.07 45.35 6.51
C VAL A 418 22.54 46.03 5.22
N PRO A 419 23.77 45.81 4.69
CA PRO A 419 24.21 46.42 3.44
C PRO A 419 23.37 46.00 2.23
N ILE A 420 22.89 44.75 2.21
CA ILE A 420 22.07 44.21 1.12
C ILE A 420 20.67 44.85 1.12
N ALA A 421 20.10 45.08 2.31
CA ALA A 421 18.80 45.72 2.48
C ALA A 421 18.86 47.21 2.13
N VAL A 422 19.91 47.92 2.59
CA VAL A 422 20.16 49.32 2.24
C VAL A 422 20.36 49.49 0.72
N ALA A 423 21.18 48.65 0.09
CA ALA A 423 21.36 48.65 -1.37
C ALA A 423 20.07 48.35 -2.15
N LYS A 424 19.08 47.72 -1.51
CA LYS A 424 17.75 47.45 -2.09
C LYS A 424 16.71 48.52 -1.72
N GLY A 425 17.09 49.58 -1.01
CA GLY A 425 16.20 50.68 -0.61
C GLY A 425 15.21 50.30 0.50
N ILE A 426 15.57 49.36 1.38
CA ILE A 426 14.75 48.92 2.51
C ILE A 426 15.31 49.55 3.80
N SER A 427 14.45 50.19 4.59
CA SER A 427 14.83 50.72 5.90
C SER A 427 15.04 49.58 6.90
N VAL A 428 16.22 49.58 7.52
CA VAL A 428 16.62 48.64 8.57
C VAL A 428 16.82 49.44 9.87
N SER A 429 16.20 49.00 10.95
CA SER A 429 16.38 49.53 12.30
C SER A 429 17.33 48.64 13.10
N ASP A 430 18.01 49.19 14.10
CA ASP A 430 18.86 48.43 15.01
C ASP A 430 18.10 47.39 15.84
N ASN A 431 16.78 47.50 15.95
CA ASN A 431 15.94 46.47 16.58
C ASN A 431 15.49 45.36 15.61
N ASP A 432 15.75 45.49 14.30
CA ASP A 432 15.36 44.47 13.34
C ASP A 432 16.21 43.19 13.49
N THR A 433 15.51 42.05 13.64
CA THR A 433 16.14 40.72 13.62
C THR A 433 16.38 40.23 12.20
N VAL A 434 17.25 39.22 12.04
CA VAL A 434 17.53 38.58 10.73
C VAL A 434 16.24 38.15 10.01
N ASP A 435 15.26 37.60 10.75
CA ASP A 435 13.98 37.18 10.19
C ASP A 435 13.15 38.38 9.68
N VAL A 436 13.11 39.48 10.43
CA VAL A 436 12.40 40.71 10.02
C VAL A 436 13.05 41.30 8.77
N ILE A 437 14.39 41.37 8.72
CA ILE A 437 15.12 41.86 7.54
C ILE A 437 14.86 40.95 6.33
N CYS A 438 14.84 39.63 6.52
CA CYS A 438 14.52 38.68 5.45
C CYS A 438 13.08 38.80 4.95
N ARG A 439 12.12 39.06 5.84
CA ARG A 439 10.72 39.36 5.46
C ARG A 439 10.63 40.65 4.65
N LYS A 440 11.31 41.73 5.10
CA LYS A 440 11.39 43.00 4.37
C LYS A 440 12.05 42.83 2.99
N LEU A 441 13.10 42.04 2.88
CA LEU A 441 13.78 41.70 1.61
C LEU A 441 12.92 40.86 0.65
N ASN A 442 11.96 40.08 1.17
CA ASN A 442 11.03 39.28 0.38
C ASN A 442 9.85 40.12 -0.17
N ILE A 443 9.62 41.31 0.39
CA ILE A 443 8.64 42.28 -0.12
C ILE A 443 9.35 43.21 -1.10
N THR A 444 8.99 43.19 -2.37
CA THR A 444 9.53 44.14 -3.35
C THR A 444 9.09 45.58 -3.00
N PRO A 445 9.98 46.55 -2.79
CA PRO A 445 9.58 47.92 -2.52
C PRO A 445 8.93 48.58 -3.76
N PRO A 446 7.87 49.38 -3.61
CA PRO A 446 7.29 50.14 -4.70
C PRO A 446 8.23 51.30 -5.08
N LYS A 447 8.61 51.40 -6.36
CA LYS A 447 9.37 52.58 -6.86
C LYS A 447 8.55 53.87 -6.65
N ALA A 448 9.17 54.85 -6.00
CA ALA A 448 8.62 56.20 -5.80
C ALA A 448 8.37 56.90 -7.15
N PRO A 449 7.21 57.58 -7.36
CA PRO A 449 6.88 58.18 -8.65
C PRO A 449 7.31 59.65 -8.74
N THR A 450 8.11 59.99 -9.76
CA THR A 450 8.23 61.37 -10.27
C THR A 450 6.97 61.80 -11.04
N LYS A 451 6.65 63.09 -11.17
CA LYS A 451 5.38 63.61 -11.75
C LYS A 451 5.01 63.08 -13.16
N LYS A 452 5.96 62.57 -13.98
CA LYS A 452 5.68 61.83 -15.24
C LYS A 452 5.06 60.43 -15.01
N ASN A 453 5.33 59.79 -13.87
CA ASN A 453 4.83 58.48 -13.48
C ASN A 453 3.37 58.46 -13.01
N ILE A 454 2.76 59.59 -12.61
CA ILE A 454 1.35 59.63 -12.20
C ILE A 454 0.43 59.46 -13.42
N LYS A 455 0.77 60.11 -14.55
CA LYS A 455 0.07 59.90 -15.84
C LYS A 455 0.32 58.48 -16.39
N GLN A 456 1.51 57.90 -16.20
CA GLN A 456 1.80 56.53 -16.62
C GLN A 456 1.15 55.45 -15.71
N LYS A 457 1.09 55.66 -14.38
CA LYS A 457 0.39 54.78 -13.42
C LYS A 457 -1.13 54.82 -13.60
N LYS A 458 -1.74 55.99 -13.88
CA LYS A 458 -3.16 56.05 -14.30
C LYS A 458 -3.39 55.29 -15.62
N LYS A 459 -2.50 55.42 -16.61
CA LYS A 459 -2.55 54.64 -17.87
C LYS A 459 -2.34 53.13 -17.63
N GLN A 460 -1.44 52.71 -16.74
CA GLN A 460 -1.20 51.30 -16.41
C GLN A 460 -2.33 50.69 -15.58
N ASN A 461 -2.88 51.38 -14.58
CA ASN A 461 -4.06 50.92 -13.84
C ASN A 461 -5.28 50.82 -14.76
N ASN A 462 -5.50 51.80 -15.64
CA ASN A 462 -6.54 51.70 -16.67
C ASN A 462 -6.28 50.53 -17.64
N LYS A 463 -5.01 50.22 -17.97
CA LYS A 463 -4.65 49.06 -18.80
C LYS A 463 -4.87 47.72 -18.09
N VAL A 464 -4.58 47.62 -16.79
CA VAL A 464 -4.82 46.42 -15.96
C VAL A 464 -6.32 46.17 -15.78
N VAL A 465 -7.10 47.21 -15.47
CA VAL A 465 -8.55 47.13 -15.37
C VAL A 465 -9.17 46.77 -16.73
N LYS A 466 -8.75 47.42 -17.82
CA LYS A 466 -9.17 47.06 -19.18
C LYS A 466 -8.78 45.63 -19.55
N ASN A 467 -7.61 45.14 -19.16
CA ASN A 467 -7.18 43.76 -19.41
C ASN A 467 -8.03 42.75 -18.63
N LYS A 468 -8.37 43.02 -17.36
CA LYS A 468 -9.25 42.15 -16.57
C LYS A 468 -10.66 42.08 -17.16
N GLN A 469 -11.23 43.24 -17.51
CA GLN A 469 -12.52 43.32 -18.22
C GLN A 469 -12.45 42.61 -19.59
N THR A 470 -11.33 42.72 -20.31
CA THR A 470 -11.14 42.05 -21.61
C THR A 470 -11.02 40.53 -21.46
N LEU A 471 -10.37 40.02 -20.41
CA LEU A 471 -10.28 38.59 -20.10
C LEU A 471 -11.66 38.00 -19.73
N GLU A 472 -12.49 38.76 -19.02
CA GLU A 472 -13.87 38.39 -18.71
C GLU A 472 -14.75 38.39 -19.97
N LYS A 473 -14.72 39.47 -20.78
CA LYS A 473 -15.43 39.53 -22.08
C LYS A 473 -15.03 38.41 -23.03
N ARG A 474 -13.77 37.98 -22.98
CA ARG A 474 -13.23 36.88 -23.79
C ARG A 474 -13.40 35.50 -23.17
N ARG A 475 -14.05 35.39 -22.02
CA ARG A 475 -14.33 34.11 -21.33
C ARG A 475 -13.07 33.26 -21.09
N LEU A 476 -11.98 33.93 -20.70
CA LEU A 476 -10.66 33.33 -20.41
C LEU A 476 -10.42 33.08 -18.91
N THR A 477 -11.37 33.45 -18.05
CA THR A 477 -11.31 33.16 -16.61
C THR A 477 -11.62 31.69 -16.33
N ASN A 478 -11.16 31.17 -15.18
CA ASN A 478 -11.45 29.77 -14.78
C ASN A 478 -12.95 29.46 -14.79
N LYS A 479 -13.77 30.40 -14.29
CA LYS A 479 -15.22 30.27 -14.20
C LYS A 479 -15.84 30.19 -15.60
N ALA A 480 -15.48 31.12 -16.49
CA ALA A 480 -16.05 31.16 -17.84
C ALA A 480 -15.62 29.95 -18.69
N ILE A 481 -14.36 29.50 -18.59
CA ILE A 481 -13.91 28.27 -19.27
C ILE A 481 -14.68 27.05 -18.76
N LYS A 482 -14.92 26.95 -17.44
CA LYS A 482 -15.70 25.86 -16.86
C LYS A 482 -17.13 25.82 -17.39
N GLU A 483 -17.81 26.96 -17.45
CA GLU A 483 -19.15 27.08 -18.02
C GLU A 483 -19.19 26.69 -19.50
N ASP A 484 -18.21 27.14 -20.29
CA ASP A 484 -18.12 26.81 -21.71
C ASP A 484 -17.91 25.31 -21.92
N LEU A 485 -17.04 24.67 -21.12
CA LEU A 485 -16.82 23.24 -21.20
C LEU A 485 -18.08 22.46 -20.82
N ILE A 486 -18.81 22.87 -19.77
CA ILE A 486 -20.08 22.23 -19.39
C ILE A 486 -21.09 22.32 -20.55
N LYS A 487 -21.17 23.48 -21.23
CA LYS A 487 -22.05 23.68 -22.39
C LYS A 487 -21.61 22.83 -23.59
N LEU A 488 -20.31 22.78 -23.90
CA LEU A 488 -19.75 21.99 -25.00
C LEU A 488 -19.89 20.49 -24.77
N TYR A 489 -19.71 20.01 -23.53
CA TYR A 489 -19.98 18.62 -23.20
C TYR A 489 -21.48 18.30 -23.29
N GLY A 490 -22.32 19.12 -22.65
CA GLY A 490 -23.76 18.90 -22.54
C GLY A 490 -24.13 18.02 -21.33
N LYS A 491 -25.23 18.37 -20.64
CA LYS A 491 -25.63 17.72 -19.37
C LYS A 491 -25.87 16.21 -19.52
N ARG A 492 -26.54 15.78 -20.59
CA ARG A 492 -26.78 14.35 -20.90
C ARG A 492 -25.47 13.59 -21.14
N TRP A 493 -24.57 14.16 -21.94
CA TRP A 493 -23.26 13.56 -22.22
C TRP A 493 -22.42 13.42 -20.95
N MET A 494 -22.31 14.48 -20.15
CA MET A 494 -21.59 14.46 -18.87
C MET A 494 -22.11 13.36 -17.93
N THR A 495 -23.43 13.16 -17.89
CA THR A 495 -24.08 12.14 -17.06
C THR A 495 -23.75 10.73 -17.56
N LYS A 496 -23.84 10.50 -18.88
CA LYS A 496 -23.55 9.21 -19.53
C LYS A 496 -22.09 8.79 -19.36
N TYR A 497 -21.14 9.72 -19.52
CA TYR A 497 -19.70 9.41 -19.53
C TYR A 497 -18.98 9.73 -18.21
N LYS A 498 -19.71 10.01 -17.12
CA LYS A 498 -19.13 10.39 -15.81
C LYS A 498 -18.06 9.43 -15.28
N ASN A 499 -18.17 8.14 -15.61
CA ASN A 499 -17.28 7.08 -15.11
C ASN A 499 -15.94 6.98 -15.87
N VAL A 500 -15.85 7.58 -17.06
CA VAL A 500 -14.64 7.57 -17.92
C VAL A 500 -14.07 8.97 -18.14
N MET A 501 -14.64 9.97 -17.48
CA MET A 501 -14.28 11.38 -17.58
C MET A 501 -13.51 11.84 -16.33
N PRO A 502 -12.36 12.52 -16.47
CA PRO A 502 -11.70 13.20 -15.36
C PRO A 502 -12.54 14.38 -14.85
N SER A 503 -12.21 14.90 -13.67
CA SER A 503 -12.96 16.04 -13.12
C SER A 503 -12.94 17.25 -14.06
N ILE A 504 -14.05 17.99 -14.16
CA ILE A 504 -14.16 19.17 -15.03
C ILE A 504 -13.09 20.22 -14.76
N ASN A 505 -12.59 20.31 -13.52
CA ASN A 505 -11.52 21.24 -13.16
C ASN A 505 -10.16 20.86 -13.78
N ASN A 506 -9.92 19.57 -14.05
CA ASN A 506 -8.73 19.12 -14.76
C ASN A 506 -8.79 19.56 -16.23
N ASP A 507 -9.94 19.38 -16.88
CA ASP A 507 -10.18 19.82 -18.25
C ASP A 507 -10.01 21.35 -18.38
N VAL A 508 -10.48 22.13 -17.40
CA VAL A 508 -10.24 23.59 -17.34
C VAL A 508 -8.75 23.91 -17.28
N GLY A 509 -7.98 23.15 -16.49
CA GLY A 509 -6.54 23.29 -16.38
C GLY A 509 -5.80 22.95 -17.69
N GLU A 510 -6.23 21.91 -18.40
CA GLU A 510 -5.66 21.51 -19.69
C GLU A 510 -5.96 22.55 -20.79
N ILE A 511 -7.20 23.03 -20.89
CA ILE A 511 -7.54 24.11 -21.82
C ILE A 511 -6.72 25.37 -21.56
N LYS A 512 -6.47 25.72 -20.30
CA LYS A 512 -5.61 26.86 -19.97
C LYS A 512 -4.17 26.67 -20.42
N LYS A 513 -3.62 25.47 -20.26
CA LYS A 513 -2.28 25.15 -20.77
C LYS A 513 -2.25 25.27 -22.29
N LEU A 514 -3.24 24.73 -23.00
CA LEU A 514 -3.35 24.81 -24.46
C LEU A 514 -3.48 26.25 -24.96
N ILE A 515 -4.29 27.08 -24.31
CA ILE A 515 -4.42 28.51 -24.65
C ILE A 515 -3.08 29.24 -24.48
N ASN A 516 -2.27 28.86 -23.49
CA ASN A 516 -0.97 29.48 -23.24
C ASN A 516 0.14 28.94 -24.14
N SER A 517 0.07 27.68 -24.57
CA SER A 517 1.09 27.04 -25.39
C SER A 517 0.89 27.26 -26.89
N LEU A 518 -0.36 27.43 -27.35
CA LEU A 518 -0.66 27.62 -28.76
C LEU A 518 -0.46 29.07 -29.18
N SER A 519 0.12 29.27 -30.37
CA SER A 519 0.31 30.56 -31.02
C SER A 519 -0.99 31.12 -31.60
N LEU A 520 -2.01 31.30 -30.74
CA LEU A 520 -3.28 31.92 -31.13
C LEU A 520 -3.05 33.37 -31.57
N LYS A 521 -3.80 33.84 -32.58
CA LYS A 521 -3.82 35.25 -32.97
C LYS A 521 -4.29 36.09 -31.77
N LYS A 522 -3.43 37.03 -31.38
CA LYS A 522 -3.63 37.91 -30.23
C LYS A 522 -3.99 39.31 -30.73
N ASN A 523 -4.71 40.07 -29.91
CA ASN A 523 -4.93 41.48 -30.18
C ASN A 523 -3.66 42.29 -29.89
N LYS A 524 -3.68 43.60 -30.18
CA LYS A 524 -2.63 44.58 -29.83
C LYS A 524 -2.23 44.57 -28.33
N SER A 525 -3.02 43.94 -27.45
CA SER A 525 -2.76 43.79 -26.01
C SER A 525 -2.25 42.40 -25.59
N GLY A 526 -1.92 41.51 -26.55
CA GLY A 526 -1.38 40.17 -26.27
C GLY A 526 -2.39 39.13 -25.80
N ILE A 527 -3.69 39.46 -25.80
CA ILE A 527 -4.76 38.54 -25.37
C ILE A 527 -5.30 37.79 -26.61
N PRO A 528 -5.47 36.47 -26.56
CA PRO A 528 -6.05 35.68 -27.65
C PRO A 528 -7.46 36.13 -28.05
N LEU A 529 -7.82 36.02 -29.32
CA LEU A 529 -9.16 36.36 -29.81
C LEU A 529 -10.20 35.31 -29.36
N LYS A 530 -11.40 35.78 -28.98
CA LYS A 530 -12.48 34.92 -28.45
C LYS A 530 -12.88 33.80 -29.42
N MET A 531 -12.92 34.10 -30.71
CA MET A 531 -13.26 33.12 -31.75
C MET A 531 -12.32 31.93 -31.73
N GLN A 532 -11.01 32.17 -31.74
CA GLN A 532 -10.00 31.10 -31.73
C GLN A 532 -9.96 30.33 -30.41
N VAL A 533 -10.21 31.01 -29.29
CA VAL A 533 -10.33 30.36 -27.98
C VAL A 533 -11.55 29.44 -27.94
N ASN A 534 -12.68 29.87 -28.51
CA ASN A 534 -13.90 29.07 -28.60
C ASN A 534 -13.73 27.89 -29.54
N GLU A 535 -13.09 28.09 -30.69
CA GLU A 535 -12.76 27.04 -31.65
C GLU A 535 -11.82 26.00 -31.04
N LEU A 536 -10.77 26.44 -30.35
CA LEU A 536 -9.89 25.56 -29.60
C LEU A 536 -10.65 24.75 -28.54
N LYS A 537 -11.50 25.40 -27.73
CA LYS A 537 -12.34 24.70 -26.74
C LYS A 537 -13.24 23.66 -27.42
N LYS A 538 -13.87 24.01 -28.54
CA LYS A 538 -14.76 23.12 -29.30
C LYS A 538 -14.00 21.90 -29.83
N ASN A 539 -12.88 22.12 -30.51
CA ASN A 539 -12.07 21.05 -31.12
C ASN A 539 -11.49 20.12 -30.05
N THR A 540 -10.95 20.69 -28.96
CA THR A 540 -10.39 19.89 -27.86
C THR A 540 -11.47 19.07 -27.16
N VAL A 541 -12.65 19.66 -26.88
CA VAL A 541 -13.77 18.92 -26.28
C VAL A 541 -14.27 17.83 -27.22
N GLN A 542 -14.34 18.08 -28.53
CA GLN A 542 -14.75 17.07 -29.51
C GLN A 542 -13.79 15.87 -29.52
N THR A 543 -12.48 16.12 -29.55
CA THR A 543 -11.46 15.06 -29.42
C THR A 543 -11.58 14.29 -28.11
N TRP A 544 -11.79 14.99 -26.99
CA TRP A 544 -12.00 14.35 -25.69
C TRP A 544 -13.28 13.52 -25.65
N LYS A 545 -14.37 13.98 -26.26
CA LYS A 545 -15.60 13.19 -26.38
C LYS A 545 -15.35 11.89 -27.13
N MET A 546 -14.69 11.94 -28.29
CA MET A 546 -14.37 10.75 -29.07
C MET A 546 -13.48 9.76 -28.30
N ASN A 547 -12.43 10.27 -27.63
CA ASN A 547 -11.54 9.42 -26.83
C ASN A 547 -12.26 8.77 -25.65
N ARG A 548 -13.19 9.49 -25.00
CA ARG A 548 -13.96 8.98 -23.85
C ARG A 548 -15.06 8.02 -24.29
N MET A 549 -15.66 8.21 -25.47
CA MET A 549 -16.55 7.25 -26.11
C MET A 549 -15.82 5.92 -26.37
N ARG A 550 -14.68 5.96 -27.08
CA ARG A 550 -13.85 4.77 -27.32
C ARG A 550 -13.42 4.07 -26.03
N LYS A 551 -13.08 4.81 -24.98
CA LYS A 551 -12.75 4.22 -23.66
C LYS A 551 -13.93 3.50 -23.03
N LEU A 552 -15.14 4.04 -23.16
CA LEU A 552 -16.35 3.39 -22.66
C LEU A 552 -16.67 2.15 -23.50
N ASP A 553 -16.60 2.23 -24.82
CA ASP A 553 -16.85 1.12 -25.74
C ASP A 553 -15.85 -0.01 -25.51
N ASN A 554 -14.56 0.29 -25.34
CA ASN A 554 -13.54 -0.71 -24.98
C ASN A 554 -13.83 -1.36 -23.62
N LYS A 555 -14.33 -0.58 -22.64
CA LYS A 555 -14.71 -1.10 -21.34
C LYS A 555 -15.96 -1.99 -21.43
N LEU A 556 -16.92 -1.62 -22.27
CA LEU A 556 -18.14 -2.40 -22.51
C LEU A 556 -17.80 -3.68 -23.27
N ASN A 557 -16.96 -3.62 -24.29
CA ASN A 557 -16.46 -4.79 -25.03
C ASN A 557 -15.65 -5.72 -24.11
N ALA A 558 -14.82 -5.19 -23.21
CA ALA A 558 -14.13 -6.00 -22.22
C ALA A 558 -15.09 -6.69 -21.24
N LEU A 559 -16.16 -5.99 -20.81
CA LEU A 559 -17.20 -6.58 -19.97
C LEU A 559 -18.01 -7.63 -20.73
N ASN A 560 -18.40 -7.36 -21.97
CA ASN A 560 -19.12 -8.29 -22.84
C ASN A 560 -18.26 -9.51 -23.17
N ASN A 561 -16.96 -9.35 -23.42
CA ASN A 561 -16.03 -10.46 -23.64
C ASN A 561 -15.81 -11.27 -22.36
N ASN A 562 -15.75 -10.62 -21.19
CA ASN A 562 -15.68 -11.32 -19.91
C ASN A 562 -16.98 -12.07 -19.62
N PHE A 563 -18.13 -11.48 -19.95
CA PHE A 563 -19.43 -12.10 -19.81
C PHE A 563 -19.62 -13.26 -20.79
N ALA A 564 -19.24 -13.09 -22.06
CA ALA A 564 -19.21 -14.13 -23.08
C ALA A 564 -18.27 -15.28 -22.68
N LYS A 565 -17.08 -14.99 -22.15
CA LYS A 565 -16.19 -16.03 -21.58
C LYS A 565 -16.81 -16.73 -20.37
N ASN A 566 -17.57 -16.03 -19.55
CA ASN A 566 -18.25 -16.63 -18.40
C ASN A 566 -19.45 -17.49 -18.84
N LEU A 567 -20.16 -17.07 -19.89
CA LEU A 567 -21.24 -17.83 -20.52
C LEU A 567 -20.70 -19.04 -21.29
N GLU A 568 -19.61 -18.91 -22.04
CA GLU A 568 -18.93 -20.00 -22.74
C GLU A 568 -18.37 -21.02 -21.74
N LYS A 569 -17.87 -20.57 -20.58
CA LYS A 569 -17.51 -21.45 -19.45
C LYS A 569 -18.73 -22.10 -18.78
N GLY A 570 -19.91 -21.47 -18.83
CA GLY A 570 -21.16 -22.00 -18.31
C GLY A 570 -21.88 -22.95 -19.27
N MET A 571 -21.73 -22.74 -20.59
CA MET A 571 -22.36 -23.51 -21.65
C MET A 571 -21.49 -24.67 -22.15
N ASN A 572 -20.16 -24.63 -21.97
CA ASN A 572 -19.28 -25.77 -22.20
C ASN A 572 -19.36 -26.77 -21.03
N VAL A 573 -20.55 -27.34 -20.83
CA VAL A 573 -20.77 -28.60 -20.13
C VAL A 573 -21.20 -29.63 -21.18
N ALA A 574 -20.41 -30.72 -21.28
CA ALA A 574 -20.43 -31.84 -22.23
C ALA A 574 -19.81 -31.54 -23.63
N SER A 575 -18.93 -32.34 -24.23
CA SER A 575 -18.22 -33.59 -23.90
C SER A 575 -17.09 -33.79 -24.95
N PRO A 576 -16.09 -34.68 -24.74
CA PRO A 576 -14.84 -34.70 -25.51
C PRO A 576 -14.96 -35.46 -26.84
N LYS A 577 -14.33 -34.95 -27.92
CA LYS A 577 -13.96 -35.77 -29.08
C LYS A 577 -12.44 -35.82 -29.28
N ASN A 578 -12.03 -37.03 -29.66
CA ASN A 578 -10.69 -37.58 -29.76
C ASN A 578 -9.76 -36.88 -30.76
N LYS A 579 -8.47 -36.90 -30.40
CA LYS A 579 -7.28 -37.16 -31.23
C LYS A 579 -7.55 -37.56 -32.69
N ASN A 580 -6.88 -36.89 -33.64
CA ASN A 580 -5.69 -37.41 -34.36
C ASN A 580 -5.40 -36.60 -35.64
N ASN A 581 -4.11 -36.28 -35.86
CA ASN A 581 -3.30 -36.55 -37.09
C ASN A 581 -2.30 -35.44 -37.44
N ASN A 582 -1.02 -35.74 -37.23
CA ASN A 582 0.08 -35.78 -38.20
C ASN A 582 1.42 -35.62 -37.45
N LYS A 583 2.12 -36.72 -37.17
CA LYS A 583 3.15 -37.38 -38.00
C LYS A 583 4.29 -36.43 -38.43
N ASN A 584 5.50 -36.89 -38.09
CA ASN A 584 6.83 -36.49 -38.55
C ASN A 584 7.53 -35.33 -37.81
N LYS A 585 8.30 -35.70 -36.78
CA LYS A 585 9.71 -35.28 -36.65
C LYS A 585 10.48 -36.23 -35.74
N LYS A 586 11.36 -37.03 -36.35
CA LYS A 586 12.48 -37.69 -35.67
C LYS A 586 13.39 -36.59 -35.12
N THR A 587 13.63 -36.56 -33.82
CA THR A 587 14.76 -35.81 -33.24
C THR A 587 15.80 -36.81 -32.78
N ARG A 588 16.93 -36.82 -33.49
CA ARG A 588 18.20 -37.44 -33.11
C ARG A 588 18.56 -37.02 -31.68
N PHE A 589 18.99 -37.98 -30.86
CA PHE A 589 19.73 -37.68 -29.64
C PHE A 589 21.10 -37.07 -30.01
N PRO A 590 21.57 -36.04 -29.30
CA PRO A 590 22.94 -35.56 -29.46
C PRO A 590 23.92 -36.66 -29.03
N LYS A 591 24.92 -36.94 -29.87
CA LYS A 591 26.02 -37.86 -29.56
C LYS A 591 26.82 -37.31 -28.38
N GLY A 592 27.13 -38.15 -27.40
CA GLY A 592 28.08 -37.85 -26.33
C GLY A 592 27.51 -37.77 -24.91
N THR A 593 26.71 -38.74 -24.45
CA THR A 593 26.54 -38.94 -23.01
C THR A 593 26.36 -40.42 -22.69
N VAL A 594 27.31 -40.94 -21.91
CA VAL A 594 27.47 -42.33 -21.50
C VAL A 594 26.38 -42.69 -20.50
N VAL A 595 25.33 -43.39 -20.93
CA VAL A 595 24.66 -44.46 -20.16
C VAL A 595 23.97 -45.39 -21.18
N GLU A 596 24.77 -46.14 -21.92
CA GLU A 596 24.37 -47.40 -22.55
C GLU A 596 25.09 -48.47 -21.74
N GLN A 597 24.35 -49.46 -21.23
CA GLN A 597 24.71 -50.45 -20.19
C GLN A 597 24.46 -50.00 -18.75
N LEU A 598 23.18 -50.07 -18.34
CA LEU A 598 22.70 -50.78 -17.14
C LEU A 598 21.17 -50.92 -17.20
#